data_AF-A0A3M0F378-F1
#
_entry.id   AF-A0A3M0F378-F1
#
_cell.length_a   1.000
_cell.length_b   1.000
_cell.length_c   1.000
_cell.angle_alpha   90.00
_cell.angle_beta   90.00
_cell.angle_gamma   90.00
#
_symmetry.space_group_name_H-M   'P 1'
#
loop_
_entity.id
_entity.type
_entity.pdbx_description
1 polymer ?
#
loop_
_entity_poly.entity_id
_entity_poly.type
_entity_poly.pdbx_seq_one_letter_code
_entity_poly.pdbx_strand_id
1 'polypeptide(L)'
;MLKYLAAGALALVIASPALADDDRVTPRQRASTLTALKRIGCTAPRSIERDDGGFEVDDARCRGGRYDIKLNRNFKVVSREKQDRDDD
;
A
#
# COMPACT_ATOMS: atom_id res chain seq x y z
N MET A 1 58.70 -31.24 6.61
CA MET A 1 57.36 -31.30 7.23
C MET A 1 57.02 -29.95 7.80
N LEU A 2 55.97 -29.29 7.27
CA LEU A 2 55.22 -28.30 8.03
C LEU A 2 53.80 -28.25 7.45
N LYS A 3 52.86 -28.73 8.27
CA LYS A 3 51.42 -28.81 8.01
C LYS A 3 50.78 -27.49 8.46
N TYR A 4 50.15 -26.75 7.56
CA TYR A 4 49.17 -25.72 7.87
C TYR A 4 48.05 -25.82 6.81
N LEU A 5 46.92 -26.46 7.11
CA LEU A 5 45.75 -25.96 7.86
C LEU A 5 44.98 -24.86 7.11
N ALA A 6 43.79 -25.27 6.64
CA ALA A 6 42.55 -24.51 6.45
C ALA A 6 42.61 -23.25 5.58
N ALA A 7 42.30 -23.41 4.29
CA ALA A 7 41.80 -22.32 3.46
C ALA A 7 40.26 -22.27 3.55
N GLY A 8 39.74 -21.64 4.60
CA GLY A 8 38.34 -21.21 4.66
C GLY A 8 38.21 -19.84 4.00
N ALA A 9 37.84 -19.80 2.72
CA ALA A 9 37.52 -18.55 2.04
C ALA A 9 36.05 -18.19 2.31
N LEU A 10 35.87 -17.12 3.09
CA LEU A 10 34.63 -16.48 3.49
C LEU A 10 33.78 -16.10 2.26
N ALA A 11 32.61 -16.72 2.11
CA ALA A 11 31.64 -16.29 1.11
C ALA A 11 31.08 -14.91 1.52
N LEU A 12 31.44 -13.86 0.80
CA LEU A 12 30.80 -12.55 0.93
C LEU A 12 29.36 -12.68 0.42
N VAL A 13 28.41 -12.80 1.34
CA VAL A 13 27.00 -12.59 1.04
C VAL A 13 26.82 -11.10 0.81
N ILE A 14 26.70 -10.71 -0.46
CA ILE A 14 26.37 -9.34 -0.86
C ILE A 14 24.90 -9.13 -0.47
N ALA A 15 24.65 -8.48 0.66
CA ALA A 15 23.30 -8.10 1.06
C ALA A 15 22.84 -6.96 0.12
N SER A 16 22.06 -7.30 -0.90
CA SER A 16 21.33 -6.31 -1.68
C SER A 16 20.36 -5.57 -0.77
N PRO A 17 20.27 -4.22 -0.83
CA PRO A 17 19.26 -3.50 -0.08
C PRO A 17 17.87 -3.95 -0.56
N ALA A 18 17.07 -4.52 0.33
CA ALA A 18 15.66 -4.78 0.07
C ALA A 18 14.95 -3.43 -0.13
N LEU A 19 14.50 -3.17 -1.35
CA LEU A 19 13.70 -1.98 -1.69
C LEU A 19 12.29 -2.16 -1.12
N ALA A 20 12.11 -1.93 0.18
CA ALA A 20 10.81 -1.95 0.86
C ALA A 20 9.97 -0.66 0.63
N ASP A 21 10.38 0.22 -0.29
CA ASP A 21 9.78 1.54 -0.50
C ASP A 21 8.78 1.59 -1.67
N ASP A 22 8.67 0.52 -2.48
CA ASP A 22 7.76 0.49 -3.65
C ASP A 22 6.27 0.37 -3.26
N ASP A 23 6.00 -0.14 -2.05
CA ASP A 23 4.64 -0.39 -1.57
C ASP A 23 3.99 0.84 -0.92
N ARG A 24 4.71 1.95 -0.79
CA ARG A 24 4.14 3.19 -0.23
C ARG A 24 3.37 3.99 -1.28
N VAL A 25 2.27 4.59 -0.84
CA VAL A 25 1.51 5.55 -1.66
C VAL A 25 2.30 6.86 -1.75
N THR A 26 2.67 7.26 -2.95
CA THR A 26 3.35 8.54 -3.18
C THR A 26 2.40 9.73 -2.95
N PRO A 27 2.92 10.95 -2.69
CA PRO A 27 2.08 12.14 -2.53
C PRO A 27 1.16 12.41 -3.74
N ARG A 28 1.66 12.14 -4.96
CA ARG A 28 0.87 12.29 -6.19
C ARG A 28 -0.27 11.27 -6.26
N GLN A 29 0.00 10.02 -5.96
CA GLN A 29 -1.04 8.97 -5.92
C GLN A 29 -2.09 9.29 -4.86
N ARG A 30 -1.66 9.72 -3.67
CA ARG A 30 -2.57 10.15 -2.60
C ARG A 30 -3.51 11.27 -3.06
N ALA A 31 -2.97 12.30 -3.72
CA ALA A 31 -3.77 13.41 -4.25
C ALA A 31 -4.78 12.96 -5.32
N SER A 32 -4.37 12.07 -6.22
CA SER A 32 -5.27 11.48 -7.24
C SER A 32 -6.38 10.63 -6.62
N THR A 33 -6.05 9.79 -5.63
CA THR A 33 -7.03 9.00 -4.87
C THR A 33 -8.04 9.90 -4.16
N LEU A 34 -7.58 10.92 -3.43
CA LEU A 34 -8.49 11.88 -2.77
C LEU A 34 -9.38 12.63 -3.76
N THR A 35 -8.88 12.93 -4.96
CA THR A 35 -9.67 13.54 -6.04
C THR A 35 -10.75 12.59 -6.54
N ALA A 36 -10.43 11.30 -6.72
CA ALA A 36 -11.40 10.28 -7.12
C ALA A 36 -12.50 10.10 -6.05
N LEU A 37 -12.14 10.06 -4.76
CA LEU A 37 -13.10 9.99 -3.65
C LEU A 37 -14.06 11.18 -3.65
N LYS A 38 -13.54 12.41 -3.80
CA LYS A 38 -14.37 13.61 -3.87
C LYS A 38 -15.39 13.56 -5.00
N ARG A 39 -15.03 13.02 -6.18
CA ARG A 39 -15.94 12.88 -7.33
C ARG A 39 -17.12 11.96 -7.06
N ILE A 40 -16.96 10.98 -6.17
CA ILE A 40 -18.04 10.05 -5.76
C ILE A 40 -18.73 10.45 -4.46
N GLY A 41 -18.44 11.65 -3.92
CA GLY A 41 -19.04 12.16 -2.69
C GLY A 41 -18.49 11.52 -1.41
N CYS A 42 -17.25 11.06 -1.44
CA CYS A 42 -16.53 10.48 -0.30
C CYS A 42 -15.34 11.35 0.10
N THR A 43 -15.01 11.38 1.39
CA THR A 43 -13.93 12.20 1.96
C THR A 43 -13.29 11.56 3.18
N ALA A 44 -12.24 12.19 3.73
CA ALA A 44 -11.65 11.87 5.03
C ALA A 44 -11.44 10.35 5.28
N PRO A 45 -10.78 9.62 4.36
CA PRO A 45 -10.45 8.22 4.61
C PRO A 45 -9.45 8.13 5.76
N ARG A 46 -9.47 7.00 6.48
CA ARG A 46 -8.48 6.71 7.53
C ARG A 46 -7.12 6.41 6.92
N SER A 47 -7.09 5.55 5.91
CA SER A 47 -5.87 5.11 5.21
C SER A 47 -6.05 5.21 3.70
N ILE A 48 -4.91 5.25 2.99
CA ILE A 48 -4.85 4.99 1.55
C ILE A 48 -3.60 4.13 1.37
N GLU A 49 -3.78 2.92 0.87
CA GLU A 49 -2.72 1.92 0.72
C GLU A 49 -2.60 1.49 -0.74
N ARG A 50 -1.41 0.99 -1.12
CA ARG A 50 -1.27 0.31 -2.40
C ARG A 50 -1.82 -1.10 -2.26
N ASP A 51 -2.54 -1.52 -3.30
CA ASP A 51 -3.03 -2.88 -3.47
C ASP A 51 -2.55 -3.35 -4.86
N ASP A 52 -2.42 -4.66 -5.10
CA ASP A 52 -1.91 -5.22 -6.35
C ASP A 52 -2.66 -4.69 -7.59
N GLY A 53 -3.96 -4.43 -7.41
CA GLY A 53 -4.88 -3.89 -8.41
C GLY A 53 -4.93 -2.36 -8.52
N GLY A 54 -4.32 -1.62 -7.59
CA GLY A 54 -4.36 -0.15 -7.54
C GLY A 54 -4.22 0.40 -6.12
N PHE A 55 -5.33 0.81 -5.52
CA PHE A 55 -5.36 1.43 -4.21
C PHE A 55 -6.55 0.94 -3.39
N GLU A 56 -6.29 0.72 -2.11
CA GLU A 56 -7.29 0.46 -1.08
C GLU A 56 -7.47 1.73 -0.24
N VAL A 57 -8.71 2.03 0.12
CA VAL A 57 -9.09 3.21 0.89
C VAL A 57 -10.02 2.76 2.00
N ASP A 58 -9.55 2.85 3.23
CA ASP A 58 -10.37 2.45 4.38
C ASP A 58 -11.15 3.63 4.94
N ASP A 59 -12.36 3.34 5.38
CA ASP A 59 -13.20 4.24 6.18
C ASP A 59 -13.53 5.58 5.51
N ALA A 60 -13.62 5.58 4.17
CA ALA A 60 -14.00 6.77 3.45
C ALA A 60 -15.39 7.22 3.91
N ARG A 61 -15.48 8.45 4.43
CA ARG A 61 -16.75 9.05 4.87
C ARG A 61 -17.54 9.46 3.64
N CYS A 62 -18.64 8.76 3.38
CA CYS A 62 -19.53 9.01 2.25
C CYS A 62 -20.96 9.26 2.73
N ARG A 63 -21.85 9.64 1.81
CA ARG A 63 -23.29 9.57 2.09
C ARG A 63 -23.69 8.12 2.35
N GLY A 64 -24.29 7.86 3.51
CA GLY A 64 -24.75 6.53 3.92
C GLY A 64 -23.83 5.79 4.91
N GLY A 65 -22.67 6.37 5.26
CA GLY A 65 -21.76 5.80 6.26
C GLY A 65 -20.29 5.81 5.84
N ARG A 66 -19.49 5.00 6.54
CA ARG A 66 -18.10 4.69 6.19
C ARG A 66 -18.08 3.56 5.16
N TYR A 67 -17.12 3.63 4.24
CA TYR A 67 -16.97 2.64 3.19
C TYR A 67 -15.49 2.32 2.97
N ASP A 68 -15.22 1.04 2.75
CA ASP A 68 -13.96 0.57 2.20
C ASP A 68 -14.08 0.57 0.67
N ILE A 69 -13.14 1.22 0.00
CA ILE A 69 -13.23 1.52 -1.43
C ILE A 69 -11.95 1.07 -2.12
N LYS A 70 -12.09 0.22 -3.14
CA LYS A 70 -10.99 -0.16 -4.02
C LYS A 70 -11.02 0.65 -5.31
N LEU A 71 -9.87 1.21 -5.66
CA LEU A 71 -9.61 1.94 -6.89
C LEU A 71 -8.61 1.16 -7.73
N ASN A 72 -8.81 1.07 -9.04
CA ASN A 72 -7.78 0.54 -9.92
C ASN A 72 -6.63 1.54 -10.12
N ARG A 73 -5.59 1.12 -10.85
CA ARG A 73 -4.40 1.94 -11.19
C ARG A 73 -4.71 3.26 -11.91
N ASN A 74 -5.91 3.39 -12.50
CA ASN A 74 -6.40 4.60 -13.16
C ASN A 74 -7.33 5.43 -12.25
N PHE A 75 -7.36 5.16 -10.95
CA PHE A 75 -8.18 5.82 -9.94
C PHE A 75 -9.69 5.72 -10.20
N LYS A 76 -10.13 4.63 -10.85
CA LYS A 76 -11.56 4.31 -11.02
C LYS A 76 -12.00 3.35 -9.94
N VAL A 77 -13.19 3.57 -9.38
CA VAL A 77 -13.78 2.68 -8.37
C VAL A 77 -14.06 1.32 -9.00
N VAL A 78 -13.58 0.26 -8.35
CA VAL A 78 -13.83 -1.13 -8.74
C VAL A 78 -14.56 -1.93 -7.65
N SER A 79 -14.49 -1.48 -6.40
CA SER A 79 -15.30 -2.02 -5.29
C SER A 79 -15.68 -0.92 -4.31
N ARG A 80 -16.83 -1.07 -3.66
CA ARG A 80 -17.31 -0.23 -2.57
C ARG A 80 -18.10 -1.09 -1.59
N GLU A 81 -17.55 -1.28 -0.41
CA GLU A 81 -18.15 -2.05 0.67
C GLU A 81 -18.55 -1.13 1.81
N LYS A 82 -19.77 -1.25 2.32
CA LYS A 82 -20.21 -0.46 3.47
C LYS A 82 -19.61 -1.08 4.71
N GLN A 83 -18.96 -0.26 5.53
CA GLN A 83 -18.45 -0.73 6.80
C GLN A 83 -19.61 -0.76 7.80
N ASP A 84 -19.98 -1.96 8.23
CA ASP A 84 -21.14 -2.20 9.10
C ASP A 84 -20.77 -2.33 10.59
N ARG A 85 -19.48 -2.29 10.92
CA ARG A 85 -18.96 -2.31 12.29
C ARG A 85 -18.11 -1.07 12.53
N ASP A 86 -18.38 -0.38 13.63
CA ASP A 86 -17.51 0.65 14.16
C ASP A 86 -16.28 -0.05 14.77
N ASP A 87 -15.33 -0.45 13.92
CA ASP A 87 -14.02 -0.91 14.36
C ASP A 87 -13.22 0.34 14.80
N ASP A 88 -13.52 0.82 16.02
CA ASP A 88 -12.84 1.91 16.73
C ASP A 88 -11.54 1.45 17.41
#